data_AF-A0A2M9PGD1-F1
#
_entry.id   AF-A0A2M9PGD1-F1
#
_cell.length_a   1.000
_cell.length_b   1.000
_cell.length_c   1.000
_cell.angle_alpha   90.00
_cell.angle_beta   90.00
_cell.angle_gamma   90.00
#
_symmetry.space_group_name_H-M   'P 1'
#
loop_
_entity.id
_entity.type
_entity.pdbx_description
1 polymer ?
#
loop_
_entity_poly.entity_id
_entity_poly.type
_entity_poly.pdbx_seq_one_letter_code
_entity_poly.pdbx_strand_id
1 'polypeptide(L)'
;MDAFIAGNRLTPDDAYRFAKGEEIMVNGSLHKIKRPLDFVAVTDHSEFMGEAYSLMNEGAPGYDSQVAVAFRTAPDLKTALGLYNEYVLTPLAGGGDPHPPFFQGVDAIKSTWQKNFEATEKYYEPGVFTTIHAYEWTSAPGGSNQHRNVFFRDTNVPDMPFSANEGADPEELWAWMQTQRDDGKKVFAIPHNSNQSKGLLFAEASLTGVPIGKAYATTRASMEPLIEMMQIKGNSEVVPNFWPKDEFADFENAISLQQFSGRGFVKENFVRYGLGRGVKYQADLGVNPFKYGFVGGTDSHNGTPSNVEEDNYTVGSHGLADQTAEVRATSMLEGEMRIADMNPGALTAVWAESNTRGAIWDSMLAKETFATSGPRMKVRFFAGQGFADRYDSYDAMITDGYAK
;
A
#
# COMPACT_ATOMS: atom_id res chain seq x y z
N MET A 1 9.60 -7.92 5.96
CA MET A 1 10.75 -8.87 5.81
C MET A 1 11.31 -8.84 4.40
N ASP A 2 10.45 -8.74 3.39
CA ASP A 2 10.69 -8.22 2.04
C ASP A 2 11.68 -7.04 1.95
N ALA A 3 11.48 -5.94 2.69
CA ALA A 3 12.45 -4.84 2.73
C ALA A 3 13.78 -5.28 3.38
N PHE A 4 13.68 -6.06 4.46
CA PHE A 4 14.82 -6.48 5.26
C PHE A 4 15.78 -7.38 4.48
N ILE A 5 15.26 -8.33 3.70
CA ILE A 5 16.08 -9.30 2.99
C ILE A 5 16.90 -8.63 1.88
N ALA A 6 16.38 -7.54 1.29
CA ALA A 6 17.08 -6.70 0.35
C ALA A 6 18.08 -5.73 1.01
N GLY A 7 18.24 -5.77 2.34
CA GLY A 7 19.25 -5.00 3.08
C GLY A 7 18.73 -3.77 3.81
N ASN A 8 17.44 -3.43 3.72
CA ASN A 8 16.89 -2.31 4.47
C ASN A 8 16.87 -2.62 5.98
N ARG A 9 17.28 -1.63 6.79
CA ARG A 9 17.28 -1.71 8.27
C ARG A 9 16.60 -0.49 8.91
N LEU A 10 16.02 0.39 8.09
CA LEU A 10 15.33 1.57 8.59
C LEU A 10 14.08 1.18 9.35
N THR A 11 13.76 2.01 10.35
CA THR A 11 12.62 1.84 11.25
C THR A 11 11.49 2.81 10.88
N PRO A 12 10.28 2.67 11.46
CA PRO A 12 9.24 3.68 11.32
C PRO A 12 9.71 5.09 11.72
N ASP A 13 10.56 5.23 12.76
CA ASP A 13 11.18 6.50 13.12
C ASP A 13 11.95 7.13 11.95
N ASP A 14 12.78 6.33 11.26
CA ASP A 14 13.58 6.80 10.15
C ASP A 14 12.70 7.20 8.96
N ALA A 15 11.63 6.44 8.68
CA ALA A 15 10.67 6.75 7.63
C ALA A 15 9.94 8.08 7.90
N TYR A 16 9.52 8.35 9.15
CA TYR A 16 8.91 9.62 9.52
C TYR A 16 9.91 10.79 9.43
N ARG A 17 11.15 10.61 9.88
CA ARG A 17 12.21 11.62 9.74
C ARG A 17 12.50 11.93 8.26
N PHE A 18 12.61 10.90 7.43
CA PHE A 18 12.78 11.06 5.99
C PHE A 18 11.59 11.79 5.34
N ALA A 19 10.35 11.44 5.72
CA ALA A 19 9.13 12.13 5.26
C ALA A 19 9.11 13.62 5.64
N LYS A 20 9.73 13.99 6.77
CA LYS A 20 9.94 15.39 7.20
C LYS A 20 11.09 16.09 6.47
N GLY A 21 11.79 15.40 5.58
CA GLY A 21 12.90 15.94 4.78
C GLY A 21 14.27 15.87 5.46
N GLU A 22 14.41 15.10 6.54
CA GLU A 22 15.73 14.81 7.12
C GLU A 22 16.57 13.94 6.19
N GLU A 23 17.88 14.07 6.31
CA GLU A 23 18.85 13.25 5.58
C GLU A 23 19.08 11.94 6.34
N ILE A 24 18.75 10.81 5.71
CA ILE A 24 18.84 9.46 6.28
C ILE A 24 19.79 8.60 5.45
N MET A 25 20.51 7.68 6.10
CA MET A 25 21.35 6.70 5.42
C MET A 25 20.48 5.61 4.78
N VAL A 26 20.30 5.67 3.47
CA VAL A 26 19.51 4.71 2.68
C VAL A 26 20.47 3.89 1.82
N ASN A 27 20.53 2.58 2.05
CA ASN A 27 21.40 1.67 1.30
C ASN A 27 22.85 2.18 1.18
N GLY A 28 23.43 2.65 2.28
CA GLY A 28 24.82 3.12 2.32
C GLY A 28 25.07 4.50 1.67
N SER A 29 24.03 5.22 1.25
CA SER A 29 24.11 6.61 0.82
C SER A 29 23.23 7.50 1.67
N LEU A 30 23.73 8.67 2.07
CA LEU A 30 22.87 9.73 2.62
C LEU A 30 21.89 10.18 1.54
N HIS A 31 20.61 10.28 1.90
CA HIS A 31 19.54 10.63 0.98
C HIS A 31 18.45 11.45 1.67
N LYS A 32 17.76 12.30 0.91
CA LYS A 32 16.61 13.09 1.37
C LYS A 32 15.69 13.44 0.20
N ILE A 33 14.43 13.72 0.51
CA ILE A 33 13.45 14.26 -0.45
C ILE A 33 13.59 15.78 -0.57
N LYS A 34 13.30 16.33 -1.77
CA LYS A 34 13.39 17.79 -1.99
C LYS A 34 12.32 18.59 -1.26
N ARG A 35 11.15 17.98 -1.03
CA ARG A 35 10.05 18.60 -0.30
C ARG A 35 9.52 17.62 0.76
N PRO A 36 9.37 18.03 2.02
CA PRO A 36 8.71 17.23 3.06
C PRO A 36 7.25 16.90 2.72
N LEU A 37 6.76 15.76 3.18
CA LEU A 37 5.33 15.40 3.13
C LEU A 37 4.52 16.21 4.14
N ASP A 38 3.23 16.42 3.84
CA ASP A 38 2.27 17.02 4.78
C ASP A 38 1.71 15.95 5.75
N PHE A 39 1.60 14.70 5.27
CA PHE A 39 1.23 13.53 6.08
C PHE A 39 1.87 12.24 5.53
N VAL A 40 1.97 11.21 6.37
CA VAL A 40 2.42 9.87 5.96
C VAL A 40 1.84 8.78 6.87
N ALA A 41 1.65 7.60 6.30
CA ALA A 41 1.35 6.36 7.04
C ALA A 41 2.43 5.32 6.71
N VAL A 42 2.93 4.62 7.72
CA VAL A 42 3.88 3.51 7.55
C VAL A 42 3.12 2.20 7.72
N THR A 43 2.98 1.43 6.64
CA THR A 43 2.12 0.25 6.56
C THR A 43 2.96 -1.02 6.45
N ASP A 44 3.61 -1.42 7.56
CA ASP A 44 4.35 -2.68 7.58
C ASP A 44 3.41 -3.89 7.52
N HIS A 45 3.85 -4.98 6.88
CA HIS A 45 3.14 -6.26 6.83
C HIS A 45 2.86 -6.83 8.23
N SER A 46 1.59 -6.99 8.58
CA SER A 46 1.17 -7.58 9.85
C SER A 46 1.61 -9.04 10.01
N GLU A 47 1.75 -9.77 8.90
CA GLU A 47 2.11 -11.18 8.83
C GLU A 47 3.53 -11.47 9.35
N PHE A 48 4.38 -10.44 9.42
CA PHE A 48 5.81 -10.60 9.75
C PHE A 48 6.29 -9.75 10.92
N MET A 49 5.37 -9.14 11.67
CA MET A 49 5.74 -8.23 12.76
C MET A 49 6.53 -8.95 13.87
N GLY A 50 6.20 -10.20 14.17
CA GLY A 50 6.90 -10.98 15.19
C GLY A 50 8.28 -11.47 14.72
N GLU A 51 8.40 -11.83 13.46
CA GLU A 51 9.63 -12.23 12.79
C GLU A 51 10.59 -11.05 12.70
N ALA A 52 10.09 -9.88 12.26
CA ALA A 52 10.84 -8.64 12.22
C ALA A 52 11.38 -8.25 13.60
N TYR A 53 10.61 -8.49 14.66
CA TYR A 53 11.09 -8.27 16.04
C TYR A 53 12.38 -9.05 16.30
N SER A 54 12.40 -10.36 16.03
CA SER A 54 13.57 -11.20 16.21
C SER A 54 14.74 -10.80 15.32
N LEU A 55 14.48 -10.30 14.10
CA LEU A 55 15.54 -9.88 13.19
C LEU A 55 16.18 -8.55 13.59
N MET A 56 15.40 -7.62 14.15
CA MET A 56 15.84 -6.24 14.39
C MET A 56 16.30 -5.95 15.83
N ASN A 57 16.10 -6.88 16.78
CA ASN A 57 16.36 -6.62 18.19
C ASN A 57 17.39 -7.61 18.75
N GLU A 58 18.63 -7.14 18.93
CA GLU A 58 19.68 -7.89 19.61
C GLU A 58 19.23 -8.28 21.03
N GLY A 59 19.46 -9.54 21.41
CA GLY A 59 19.02 -10.10 22.68
C GLY A 59 17.58 -10.65 22.69
N ALA A 60 16.80 -10.46 21.63
CA ALA A 60 15.55 -11.22 21.47
C ALA A 60 15.87 -12.72 21.37
N PRO A 61 15.07 -13.65 21.94
CA PRO A 61 15.47 -15.06 21.99
C PRO A 61 15.60 -15.71 20.60
N GLY A 62 14.86 -15.22 19.59
CA GLY A 62 14.97 -15.65 18.19
C GLY A 62 16.14 -15.02 17.42
N TYR A 63 16.79 -13.99 17.97
CA TYR A 63 17.81 -13.20 17.28
C TYR A 63 18.96 -14.08 16.79
N ASP A 64 19.54 -14.92 17.66
CA ASP A 64 20.71 -15.75 17.35
C ASP A 64 20.38 -17.10 16.70
N SER A 65 19.13 -17.34 16.31
CA SER A 65 18.80 -18.55 15.55
C SER A 65 19.54 -18.58 14.21
N GLN A 66 19.87 -19.77 13.73
CA GLN A 66 20.63 -19.93 12.48
C GLN A 66 19.94 -19.25 11.28
N VAL A 67 18.61 -19.37 11.19
CA VAL A 67 17.83 -18.76 10.10
C VAL A 67 17.80 -17.23 10.23
N ALA A 68 17.61 -16.69 11.44
CA ALA A 68 17.63 -15.23 11.64
C ALA A 68 19.01 -14.62 11.32
N VAL A 69 20.09 -15.30 11.72
CA VAL A 69 21.46 -14.93 11.32
C VAL A 69 21.60 -14.96 9.81
N ALA A 70 21.13 -16.02 9.13
CA ALA A 70 21.20 -16.12 7.67
C ALA A 70 20.45 -14.97 6.97
N PHE A 71 19.28 -14.55 7.47
CA PHE A 71 18.56 -13.37 6.97
C PHE A 71 19.39 -12.07 7.12
N ARG A 72 20.13 -11.93 8.22
CA ARG A 72 20.94 -10.73 8.48
C ARG A 72 22.24 -10.69 7.70
N THR A 73 22.84 -11.85 7.44
CA THR A 73 24.20 -11.97 6.92
C THR A 73 24.27 -12.70 5.58
N ALA A 74 23.17 -12.72 4.81
CA ALA A 74 23.16 -13.31 3.47
C ALA A 74 24.32 -12.73 2.62
N PRO A 75 25.19 -13.57 2.03
CA PRO A 75 26.42 -13.10 1.38
C PRO A 75 26.18 -12.47 0.00
N ASP A 76 25.05 -12.78 -0.62
CA ASP A 76 24.65 -12.28 -1.94
C ASP A 76 23.13 -12.24 -2.09
N LEU A 77 22.66 -11.48 -3.08
CA LEU A 77 21.23 -11.33 -3.37
C LEU A 77 20.56 -12.67 -3.69
N LYS A 78 21.26 -13.59 -4.36
CA LYS A 78 20.68 -14.90 -4.69
C LYS A 78 20.33 -15.71 -3.44
N THR A 79 21.24 -15.73 -2.47
CA THR A 79 21.03 -16.40 -1.18
C THR A 79 19.93 -15.72 -0.38
N ALA A 80 19.94 -14.38 -0.35
CA ALA A 80 18.91 -13.58 0.30
C ALA A 80 17.52 -13.90 -0.28
N LEU A 81 17.36 -13.88 -1.60
CA LEU A 81 16.11 -14.21 -2.29
C LEU A 81 15.68 -15.67 -2.11
N GLY A 82 16.63 -16.59 -1.93
CA GLY A 82 16.32 -17.98 -1.57
C GLY A 82 15.64 -18.09 -0.20
N LEU A 83 16.20 -17.41 0.81
CA LEU A 83 15.61 -17.33 2.15
C LEU A 83 14.23 -16.64 2.12
N TYR A 84 14.13 -15.55 1.35
CA TYR A 84 12.87 -14.85 1.16
C TYR A 84 11.79 -15.75 0.54
N ASN A 85 12.14 -16.49 -0.51
CA ASN A 85 11.19 -17.39 -1.15
C ASN A 85 10.71 -18.49 -0.20
N GLU A 86 11.61 -19.06 0.61
CA GLU A 86 11.30 -20.13 1.56
C GLU A 86 10.45 -19.65 2.73
N TYR A 87 10.81 -18.54 3.37
CA TYR A 87 10.21 -18.09 4.63
C TYR A 87 9.21 -16.94 4.49
N VAL A 88 9.01 -16.39 3.29
CA VAL A 88 8.03 -15.32 3.03
C VAL A 88 7.09 -15.67 1.88
N LEU A 89 7.59 -15.80 0.66
CA LEU A 89 6.71 -15.95 -0.51
C LEU A 89 5.93 -17.27 -0.49
N THR A 90 6.58 -18.38 -0.12
CA THR A 90 5.92 -19.70 -0.06
C THR A 90 4.79 -19.71 1.00
N PRO A 91 5.03 -19.26 2.25
CA PRO A 91 3.96 -19.06 3.24
C PRO A 91 2.80 -18.17 2.79
N LEU A 92 3.09 -16.97 2.27
CA LEU A 92 2.05 -16.05 1.82
C LEU A 92 1.18 -16.63 0.69
N ALA A 93 1.78 -17.48 -0.16
CA ALA A 93 1.08 -18.17 -1.23
C ALA A 93 0.17 -19.33 -0.74
N GLY A 94 0.17 -19.63 0.56
CA GLY A 94 -0.59 -20.71 1.18
C GLY A 94 0.17 -22.03 1.34
N GLY A 95 1.50 -22.01 1.29
CA GLY A 95 2.35 -23.21 1.45
C GLY A 95 3.32 -23.12 2.62
N GLY A 96 3.56 -24.22 3.32
CA GLY A 96 4.52 -24.25 4.44
C GLY A 96 3.98 -23.63 5.72
N ASP A 97 4.89 -23.34 6.66
CA ASP A 97 4.58 -22.70 7.95
C ASP A 97 4.83 -21.19 7.84
N PRO A 98 3.86 -20.32 8.18
CA PRO A 98 4.05 -18.86 8.18
C PRO A 98 5.02 -18.37 9.25
N HIS A 99 5.35 -19.21 10.24
CA HIS A 99 6.24 -18.83 11.33
C HIS A 99 7.57 -19.57 11.23
N PRO A 100 8.67 -18.89 10.86
CA PRO A 100 9.99 -19.49 10.86
C PRO A 100 10.43 -19.84 12.29
N PRO A 101 11.48 -20.69 12.48
CA PRO A 101 11.94 -21.13 13.80
C PRO A 101 12.34 -20.02 14.79
N PHE A 102 12.46 -18.78 14.31
CA PHE A 102 12.82 -17.61 15.10
C PHE A 102 11.62 -16.72 15.48
N PHE A 103 10.41 -17.07 15.07
CA PHE A 103 9.20 -16.44 15.56
C PHE A 103 9.06 -16.65 17.07
N GLN A 104 8.73 -15.59 17.80
CA GLN A 104 8.68 -15.59 19.29
C GLN A 104 7.25 -15.51 19.82
N GLY A 105 6.25 -15.76 18.97
CA GLY A 105 4.86 -15.72 19.35
C GLY A 105 4.24 -14.32 19.34
N VAL A 106 3.00 -14.28 19.82
CA VAL A 106 2.11 -13.11 19.84
C VAL A 106 2.73 -11.89 20.51
N ASP A 107 3.52 -12.07 21.58
CA ASP A 107 4.13 -10.94 22.29
C ASP A 107 5.16 -10.17 21.44
N ALA A 108 5.83 -10.84 20.50
CA ALA A 108 6.73 -10.18 19.56
C ALA A 108 5.96 -9.33 18.54
N ILE A 109 4.80 -9.82 18.06
CA ILE A 109 3.91 -9.05 17.19
C ILE A 109 3.42 -7.80 17.93
N LYS A 110 2.92 -7.94 19.17
CA LYS A 110 2.49 -6.78 19.99
C LYS A 110 3.61 -5.78 20.20
N SER A 111 4.82 -6.25 20.45
CA SER A 111 5.98 -5.38 20.66
C SER A 111 6.34 -4.58 19.42
N THR A 112 6.30 -5.19 18.23
CA THR A 112 6.52 -4.47 16.96
C THR A 112 5.39 -3.49 16.66
N TRP A 113 4.13 -3.90 16.87
CA TRP A 113 2.97 -3.02 16.69
C TRP A 113 3.02 -1.82 17.63
N GLN A 114 3.39 -2.04 18.89
CA GLN A 114 3.58 -0.98 19.88
C GLN A 114 4.69 -0.01 19.46
N LYS A 115 5.81 -0.49 18.89
CA LYS A 115 6.86 0.40 18.36
C LYS A 115 6.38 1.24 17.17
N ASN A 116 5.59 0.66 16.27
CA ASN A 116 4.97 1.41 15.19
C ASN A 116 4.02 2.48 15.75
N PHE A 117 3.19 2.14 16.74
CA PHE A 117 2.32 3.09 17.44
C PHE A 117 3.12 4.24 18.08
N GLU A 118 4.17 3.92 18.83
CA GLU A 118 5.02 4.90 19.51
C GLU A 118 5.71 5.85 18.53
N ALA A 119 6.26 5.33 17.43
CA ALA A 119 6.84 6.16 16.38
C ALA A 119 5.76 7.06 15.75
N THR A 120 4.59 6.50 15.43
CA THR A 120 3.47 7.25 14.86
C THR A 120 3.06 8.41 15.77
N GLU A 121 2.93 8.20 17.08
CA GLU A 121 2.61 9.28 18.02
C GLU A 121 3.74 10.29 18.18
N LYS A 122 4.99 9.82 18.27
CA LYS A 122 6.17 10.67 18.50
C LYS A 122 6.35 11.74 17.42
N TYR A 123 6.05 11.42 16.16
CA TYR A 123 6.21 12.37 15.04
C TYR A 123 4.91 13.10 14.67
N TYR A 124 3.79 12.87 15.37
CA TYR A 124 2.56 13.59 15.08
C TYR A 124 2.64 15.05 15.54
N GLU A 125 2.67 15.97 14.58
CA GLU A 125 2.69 17.42 14.82
C GLU A 125 1.46 18.04 14.15
N PRO A 126 0.30 18.09 14.82
CA PRO A 126 -0.95 18.55 14.22
C PRO A 126 -0.80 19.98 13.67
N GLY A 127 -1.24 20.17 12.42
CA GLY A 127 -1.12 21.41 11.67
C GLY A 127 0.19 21.53 10.87
N VAL A 128 1.18 20.66 11.11
CA VAL A 128 2.51 20.72 10.47
C VAL A 128 2.83 19.43 9.73
N PHE A 129 2.81 18.28 10.41
CA PHE A 129 3.11 16.97 9.86
C PHE A 129 2.24 15.90 10.53
N THR A 130 1.37 15.28 9.75
CA THR A 130 0.45 14.27 10.28
C THR A 130 0.94 12.85 10.02
N THR A 131 1.01 12.05 11.09
CA THR A 131 1.19 10.61 11.00
C THR A 131 -0.15 9.91 11.16
N ILE A 132 -0.33 8.76 10.51
CA ILE A 132 -1.57 7.97 10.61
C ILE A 132 -1.21 6.55 11.05
N HIS A 133 -1.94 6.01 12.04
CA HIS A 133 -1.80 4.62 12.45
C HIS A 133 -2.35 3.72 11.35
N ALA A 134 -1.48 2.87 10.80
CA ALA A 134 -1.85 1.94 9.75
C ALA A 134 -0.92 0.73 9.74
N TYR A 135 -1.35 -0.33 9.06
CA TYR A 135 -0.55 -1.52 8.78
C TYR A 135 -1.02 -2.15 7.46
N GLU A 136 -0.22 -3.05 6.88
CA GLU A 136 -0.62 -3.84 5.70
C GLU A 136 -1.10 -5.24 6.10
N TRP A 137 -2.30 -5.60 5.65
CA TRP A 137 -2.80 -6.97 5.63
C TRP A 137 -2.50 -7.59 4.27
N THR A 138 -1.76 -8.69 4.25
CA THR A 138 -1.02 -9.18 3.08
C THR A 138 -1.46 -10.57 2.69
N SER A 139 -2.64 -10.66 2.05
CA SER A 139 -3.13 -11.92 1.51
C SER A 139 -2.62 -12.13 0.08
N ALA A 140 -1.98 -13.27 -0.17
CA ALA A 140 -1.45 -13.60 -1.50
C ALA A 140 -1.80 -15.03 -1.99
N PRO A 141 -3.06 -15.50 -1.90
CA PRO A 141 -3.43 -16.88 -2.21
C PRO A 141 -2.98 -17.28 -3.61
N GLY A 142 -2.18 -18.34 -3.72
CA GLY A 142 -1.59 -18.79 -4.98
C GLY A 142 -0.73 -17.73 -5.68
N GLY A 143 -0.14 -16.78 -4.93
CA GLY A 143 0.66 -15.65 -5.43
C GLY A 143 -0.16 -14.50 -6.01
N SER A 144 -1.45 -14.44 -5.70
CA SER A 144 -2.39 -13.42 -6.17
C SER A 144 -2.52 -12.27 -5.18
N ASN A 145 -2.07 -11.05 -5.53
CA ASN A 145 -2.10 -9.94 -4.58
C ASN A 145 -3.55 -9.58 -4.20
N GLN A 146 -3.85 -9.73 -2.92
CA GLN A 146 -5.08 -9.30 -2.27
C GLN A 146 -4.76 -8.38 -1.08
N HIS A 147 -3.71 -7.58 -1.17
CA HIS A 147 -3.25 -6.79 -0.04
C HIS A 147 -4.19 -5.61 0.25
N ARG A 148 -4.23 -5.18 1.52
CA ARG A 148 -4.94 -3.98 1.97
C ARG A 148 -4.13 -3.24 3.02
N ASN A 149 -4.00 -1.93 2.86
CA ASN A 149 -3.55 -1.06 3.95
C ASN A 149 -4.74 -0.70 4.85
N VAL A 150 -4.65 -1.00 6.14
CA VAL A 150 -5.69 -0.77 7.13
C VAL A 150 -5.37 0.50 7.91
N PHE A 151 -6.28 1.48 7.91
CA PHE A 151 -6.07 2.82 8.48
C PHE A 151 -6.99 3.08 9.67
N PHE A 152 -6.41 3.55 10.77
CA PHE A 152 -7.16 3.98 11.96
C PHE A 152 -7.18 5.50 12.07
N ARG A 153 -8.34 6.05 12.46
CA ARG A 153 -8.54 7.51 12.54
C ARG A 153 -7.74 8.17 13.67
N ASP A 154 -7.57 7.49 14.78
CA ASP A 154 -7.00 8.03 16.00
C ASP A 154 -6.28 6.92 16.79
N THR A 155 -5.92 7.21 18.03
CA THR A 155 -5.15 6.30 18.89
C THR A 155 -5.98 5.12 19.40
N ASN A 156 -7.29 5.06 19.13
CA ASN A 156 -8.13 3.91 19.46
C ASN A 156 -7.90 2.77 18.45
N VAL A 157 -6.78 2.06 18.64
CA VAL A 157 -6.31 0.93 17.82
C VAL A 157 -6.43 -0.39 18.60
N PRO A 158 -6.46 -1.56 17.94
CA PRO A 158 -6.39 -2.84 18.64
C PRO A 158 -4.99 -3.08 19.23
N ASP A 159 -4.92 -3.93 20.25
CA ASP A 159 -3.64 -4.36 20.88
C ASP A 159 -2.72 -5.11 19.90
N MET A 160 -3.28 -5.63 18.81
CA MET A 160 -2.57 -6.34 17.75
C MET A 160 -3.36 -6.22 16.43
N PRO A 161 -2.70 -6.06 15.28
CA PRO A 161 -3.35 -6.13 13.97
C PRO A 161 -3.83 -7.54 13.63
N PHE A 162 -4.89 -7.64 12.82
CA PHE A 162 -5.28 -8.90 12.17
C PHE A 162 -4.44 -9.11 10.92
N SER A 163 -3.81 -10.28 10.76
CA SER A 163 -3.01 -10.63 9.59
C SER A 163 -3.66 -11.73 8.74
N ALA A 164 -3.15 -11.89 7.52
CA ALA A 164 -3.54 -12.97 6.62
C ALA A 164 -3.17 -14.36 7.14
N ASN A 165 -2.28 -14.46 8.14
CA ASN A 165 -1.98 -15.73 8.83
C ASN A 165 -3.15 -16.20 9.71
N GLU A 166 -3.97 -15.28 10.25
CA GLU A 166 -5.20 -15.63 10.96
C GLU A 166 -6.38 -15.87 10.02
N GLY A 167 -6.46 -15.15 8.90
CA GLY A 167 -7.48 -15.31 7.88
C GLY A 167 -7.12 -14.56 6.60
N ALA A 168 -7.00 -15.31 5.50
CA ALA A 168 -6.52 -14.80 4.21
C ALA A 168 -7.67 -14.33 3.29
N ASP A 169 -8.93 -14.47 3.68
CA ASP A 169 -10.07 -13.96 2.90
C ASP A 169 -10.36 -12.49 3.29
N PRO A 170 -10.52 -11.56 2.32
CA PRO A 170 -10.96 -10.20 2.61
C PRO A 170 -12.26 -10.12 3.41
N GLU A 171 -13.17 -11.09 3.28
CA GLU A 171 -14.39 -11.15 4.09
C GLU A 171 -14.10 -11.42 5.58
N GLU A 172 -13.03 -12.16 5.90
CA GLU A 172 -12.56 -12.37 7.29
C GLU A 172 -11.92 -11.09 7.84
N LEU A 173 -11.12 -10.38 7.03
CA LEU A 173 -10.62 -9.05 7.40
C LEU A 173 -11.78 -8.09 7.67
N TRP A 174 -12.79 -8.03 6.80
CA TRP A 174 -13.95 -7.15 7.00
C TRP A 174 -14.78 -7.54 8.22
N ALA A 175 -14.93 -8.83 8.51
CA ALA A 175 -15.59 -9.29 9.72
C ALA A 175 -14.82 -8.82 10.96
N TRP A 176 -13.48 -8.94 10.97
CA TRP A 176 -12.65 -8.40 12.05
C TRP A 176 -12.74 -6.87 12.15
N MET A 177 -12.70 -6.16 11.03
CA MET A 177 -12.87 -4.69 11.03
C MET A 177 -14.23 -4.29 11.59
N GLN A 178 -15.28 -5.07 11.34
CA GLN A 178 -16.60 -4.82 11.91
C GLN A 178 -16.58 -4.94 13.44
N THR A 179 -15.91 -5.95 14.01
CA THR A 179 -15.79 -6.04 15.48
C THR A 179 -15.02 -4.85 16.06
N GLN A 180 -13.99 -4.36 15.35
CA GLN A 180 -13.28 -3.14 15.76
C GLN A 180 -14.19 -1.91 15.74
N ARG A 181 -15.05 -1.77 14.73
CA ARG A 181 -16.03 -0.68 14.63
C ARG A 181 -17.11 -0.77 15.71
N ASP A 182 -17.56 -1.98 16.03
CA ASP A 182 -18.54 -2.22 17.11
C ASP A 182 -17.94 -1.86 18.49
N ASP A 183 -16.64 -2.06 18.67
CA ASP A 183 -15.85 -1.61 19.84
C ASP A 183 -15.51 -0.11 19.83
N GLY A 184 -16.05 0.66 18.88
CA GLY A 184 -15.89 2.10 18.79
C GLY A 184 -14.62 2.59 18.08
N LYS A 185 -13.83 1.70 17.48
CA LYS A 185 -12.68 2.09 16.65
C LYS A 185 -13.16 2.57 15.28
N LYS A 186 -12.41 3.49 14.68
CA LYS A 186 -12.71 4.00 13.34
C LYS A 186 -11.64 3.52 12.37
N VAL A 187 -12.03 2.57 11.52
CA VAL A 187 -11.12 1.83 10.64
C VAL A 187 -11.70 1.65 9.25
N PHE A 188 -10.86 1.78 8.21
CA PHE A 188 -11.15 1.33 6.84
C PHE A 188 -9.91 0.66 6.25
N ALA A 189 -10.09 -0.02 5.11
CA ALA A 189 -9.02 -0.64 4.34
C ALA A 189 -8.89 0.02 2.95
N ILE A 190 -7.68 0.04 2.40
CA ILE A 190 -7.39 0.48 1.03
C ILE A 190 -6.76 -0.71 0.30
N PRO A 191 -7.48 -1.39 -0.60
CA PRO A 191 -6.86 -2.36 -1.48
C PRO A 191 -5.84 -1.70 -2.43
N HIS A 192 -4.74 -2.40 -2.69
CA HIS A 192 -3.71 -1.97 -3.64
C HIS A 192 -3.22 -3.10 -4.55
N ASN A 193 -2.37 -2.77 -5.52
CA ASN A 193 -1.75 -3.74 -6.46
C ASN A 193 -2.76 -4.60 -7.25
N SER A 194 -3.86 -4.00 -7.70
CA SER A 194 -4.89 -4.75 -8.44
C SER A 194 -4.36 -5.34 -9.75
N ASN A 195 -3.37 -4.69 -10.38
CA ASN A 195 -2.63 -5.20 -11.54
C ASN A 195 -1.98 -6.58 -11.31
N GLN A 196 -1.74 -6.95 -10.06
CA GLN A 196 -1.08 -8.20 -9.64
C GLN A 196 -2.05 -9.23 -9.02
N SER A 197 -3.34 -8.90 -9.03
CA SER A 197 -4.39 -9.66 -8.33
C SER A 197 -4.92 -10.89 -9.07
N LYS A 198 -4.37 -11.25 -10.24
CA LYS A 198 -4.82 -12.41 -11.06
C LYS A 198 -6.34 -12.45 -11.27
N GLY A 199 -6.96 -11.28 -11.37
CA GLY A 199 -8.39 -11.07 -11.56
C GLY A 199 -9.24 -11.17 -10.29
N LEU A 200 -8.63 -11.37 -9.13
CA LEU A 200 -9.36 -11.60 -7.88
C LEU A 200 -9.86 -10.29 -7.24
N LEU A 201 -9.17 -9.16 -7.44
CA LEU A 201 -9.58 -7.92 -6.76
C LEU A 201 -10.96 -7.41 -7.25
N PHE A 202 -11.23 -7.53 -8.55
CA PHE A 202 -12.53 -7.16 -9.15
C PHE A 202 -13.30 -8.37 -9.70
N ALA A 203 -13.07 -9.56 -9.14
CA ALA A 203 -13.83 -10.75 -9.49
C ALA A 203 -15.34 -10.53 -9.28
N GLU A 204 -16.18 -11.18 -10.09
CA GLU A 204 -17.63 -11.13 -9.95
C GLU A 204 -18.20 -12.10 -8.88
N ALA A 205 -17.30 -12.76 -8.14
CA ALA A 205 -17.59 -13.64 -7.01
C ALA A 205 -16.56 -13.43 -5.89
N SER A 206 -16.91 -13.82 -4.66
CA SER A 206 -15.98 -13.90 -3.53
C SER A 206 -14.86 -14.91 -3.78
N LEU A 207 -13.84 -14.93 -2.92
CA LEU A 207 -12.77 -15.95 -2.99
C LEU A 207 -13.30 -17.37 -2.79
N THR A 208 -14.41 -17.52 -2.07
CA THR A 208 -15.13 -18.80 -1.89
C THR A 208 -16.05 -19.17 -3.07
N GLY A 209 -16.09 -18.34 -4.13
CA GLY A 209 -16.86 -18.60 -5.35
C GLY A 209 -18.33 -18.20 -5.28
N VAL A 210 -18.75 -17.48 -4.24
CA VAL A 210 -20.12 -16.98 -4.10
C VAL A 210 -20.29 -15.73 -4.97
N PRO A 211 -21.25 -15.69 -5.92
CA PRO A 211 -21.47 -14.50 -6.74
C PRO A 211 -21.73 -13.25 -5.89
N ILE A 212 -21.22 -12.10 -6.34
CA ILE A 212 -21.39 -10.84 -5.61
C ILE A 212 -22.88 -10.51 -5.45
N GLY A 213 -23.34 -10.52 -4.19
CA GLY A 213 -24.68 -10.13 -3.79
C GLY A 213 -24.72 -8.78 -3.05
N LYS A 214 -25.93 -8.32 -2.72
CA LYS A 214 -26.14 -7.04 -2.05
C LYS A 214 -25.41 -6.94 -0.70
N ALA A 215 -25.34 -8.03 0.07
CA ALA A 215 -24.64 -8.05 1.36
C ALA A 215 -23.14 -7.80 1.18
N TYR A 216 -22.47 -8.59 0.34
CA TYR A 216 -21.06 -8.38 -0.03
C TYR A 216 -20.82 -6.95 -0.53
N ALA A 217 -21.67 -6.48 -1.46
CA ALA A 217 -21.52 -5.15 -2.04
C ALA A 217 -21.64 -4.03 -0.99
N THR A 218 -22.53 -4.20 -0.01
CA THR A 218 -22.71 -3.24 1.10
C THR A 218 -21.52 -3.26 2.05
N THR A 219 -21.03 -4.44 2.43
CA THR A 219 -19.87 -4.59 3.30
C THR A 219 -18.64 -3.95 2.65
N ARG A 220 -18.31 -4.34 1.41
CA ARG A 220 -17.13 -3.83 0.72
C ARG A 220 -17.17 -2.31 0.52
N ALA A 221 -18.32 -1.75 0.11
CA ALA A 221 -18.49 -0.31 -0.05
C ALA A 221 -18.21 0.49 1.24
N SER A 222 -18.47 -0.12 2.40
CA SER A 222 -18.29 0.47 3.73
C SER A 222 -16.87 0.26 4.28
N MET A 223 -16.24 -0.87 3.96
CA MET A 223 -14.93 -1.24 4.48
C MET A 223 -13.78 -0.72 3.62
N GLU A 224 -13.98 -0.61 2.30
CA GLU A 224 -12.97 -0.22 1.31
C GLU A 224 -13.43 1.05 0.54
N PRO A 225 -13.39 2.25 1.15
CA PRO A 225 -13.86 3.47 0.50
C PRO A 225 -12.90 3.98 -0.59
N LEU A 226 -11.64 3.59 -0.53
CA LEU A 226 -10.55 4.05 -1.39
C LEU A 226 -9.88 2.88 -2.11
N ILE A 227 -9.16 3.16 -3.18
CA ILE A 227 -8.28 2.19 -3.85
C ILE A 227 -7.01 2.86 -4.32
N GLU A 228 -5.89 2.15 -4.17
CA GLU A 228 -4.63 2.61 -4.74
C GLU A 228 -4.60 2.32 -6.25
N MET A 229 -4.44 3.39 -7.03
CA MET A 229 -4.45 3.33 -8.48
C MET A 229 -3.05 3.17 -9.07
N MET A 230 -2.01 3.67 -8.38
CA MET A 230 -0.63 3.62 -8.87
C MET A 230 0.35 3.52 -7.71
N GLN A 231 1.40 2.72 -7.92
CA GLN A 231 2.59 2.65 -7.08
C GLN A 231 3.83 2.22 -7.89
N ILE A 232 4.93 1.92 -7.20
CA ILE A 232 6.26 1.60 -7.76
C ILE A 232 6.28 0.42 -8.75
N LYS A 233 5.38 -0.56 -8.53
CA LYS A 233 5.14 -1.77 -9.36
C LYS A 233 4.09 -1.53 -10.45
N GLY A 234 3.85 -0.25 -10.80
CA GLY A 234 3.08 0.18 -11.96
C GLY A 234 1.67 0.73 -11.67
N ASN A 235 1.05 1.17 -12.75
CA ASN A 235 -0.33 1.62 -12.81
C ASN A 235 -1.31 0.45 -12.79
N SER A 236 -2.32 0.55 -11.94
CA SER A 236 -3.45 -0.38 -11.82
C SER A 236 -4.73 0.12 -12.50
N GLU A 237 -4.73 1.32 -13.08
CA GLU A 237 -5.91 1.90 -13.73
C GLU A 237 -6.35 1.11 -14.97
N VAL A 238 -5.42 0.83 -15.88
CA VAL A 238 -5.69 0.43 -17.27
C VAL A 238 -4.45 -0.16 -17.94
N VAL A 239 -4.66 -0.91 -19.03
CA VAL A 239 -3.63 -1.26 -20.04
C VAL A 239 -4.20 -1.09 -21.46
N PRO A 240 -3.38 -0.74 -22.46
CA PRO A 240 -3.84 -0.47 -23.82
C PRO A 240 -4.49 -1.71 -24.47
N ASN A 241 -4.10 -2.92 -24.05
CA ASN A 241 -4.67 -4.19 -24.54
C ASN A 241 -6.20 -4.26 -24.38
N PHE A 242 -6.75 -3.65 -23.32
CA PHE A 242 -8.17 -3.71 -23.00
C PHE A 242 -8.92 -2.41 -23.31
N TRP A 243 -8.20 -1.29 -23.44
CA TRP A 243 -8.73 0.02 -23.81
C TRP A 243 -7.91 0.66 -24.96
N PRO A 244 -7.84 0.04 -26.16
CA PRO A 244 -6.88 0.41 -27.21
C PRO A 244 -7.16 1.75 -27.90
N LYS A 245 -8.26 2.42 -27.56
CA LYS A 245 -8.62 3.74 -28.10
C LYS A 245 -8.25 4.89 -27.17
N ASP A 246 -7.78 4.58 -25.97
CA ASP A 246 -7.31 5.59 -25.03
C ASP A 246 -5.81 5.79 -25.20
N GLU A 247 -5.44 6.98 -25.65
CA GLU A 247 -4.03 7.38 -25.84
C GLU A 247 -3.25 7.49 -24.52
N PHE A 248 -3.94 7.56 -23.38
CA PHE A 248 -3.32 7.62 -22.05
C PHE A 248 -3.22 6.25 -21.37
N ALA A 249 -3.64 5.16 -22.02
CA ALA A 249 -3.64 3.84 -21.40
C ALA A 249 -2.26 3.19 -21.29
N ASP A 250 -1.28 3.67 -22.05
CA ASP A 250 0.08 3.13 -22.16
C ASP A 250 1.07 3.86 -21.23
N PHE A 251 0.72 3.98 -19.95
CA PHE A 251 1.54 4.66 -18.94
C PHE A 251 1.84 3.73 -17.77
N GLU A 252 3.14 3.54 -17.49
CA GLU A 252 3.69 2.81 -16.33
C GLU A 252 3.02 1.45 -16.07
N ASN A 253 2.73 0.68 -17.12
CA ASN A 253 1.92 -0.53 -17.02
C ASN A 253 2.63 -1.77 -16.45
N ALA A 254 3.93 -1.68 -16.16
CA ALA A 254 4.73 -2.79 -15.62
C ALA A 254 4.57 -4.11 -16.41
N ILE A 255 4.73 -4.06 -17.74
CA ILE A 255 4.34 -5.14 -18.67
C ILE A 255 5.04 -6.47 -18.35
N SER A 256 6.28 -6.44 -17.85
CA SER A 256 7.04 -7.64 -17.48
C SER A 256 6.39 -8.46 -16.36
N LEU A 257 5.47 -7.92 -15.56
CA LEU A 257 4.69 -8.69 -14.56
C LEU A 257 4.10 -9.99 -15.15
N GLN A 258 3.67 -9.96 -16.40
CA GLN A 258 3.06 -11.11 -17.08
C GLN A 258 4.04 -12.28 -17.31
N GLN A 259 5.35 -12.04 -17.20
CA GLN A 259 6.40 -13.06 -17.35
C GLN A 259 6.58 -13.88 -16.06
N PHE A 260 5.89 -13.50 -14.99
CA PHE A 260 6.14 -14.00 -13.65
C PHE A 260 4.86 -14.47 -12.96
N SER A 261 5.00 -15.50 -12.13
CA SER A 261 3.95 -15.97 -11.20
C SER A 261 2.56 -16.18 -11.81
N GLY A 262 2.44 -16.39 -13.14
CA GLY A 262 1.16 -16.50 -13.84
C GLY A 262 0.30 -15.24 -13.77
N ARG A 263 0.86 -14.04 -13.54
CA ARG A 263 0.16 -12.75 -13.47
C ARG A 263 -0.17 -12.18 -14.85
N GLY A 264 -0.74 -13.02 -15.73
CA GLY A 264 -1.23 -12.57 -17.03
C GLY A 264 -2.27 -11.46 -16.87
N PHE A 265 -2.25 -10.47 -17.74
CA PHE A 265 -3.23 -9.39 -17.67
C PHE A 265 -4.62 -9.90 -18.05
N VAL A 266 -5.59 -9.63 -17.17
CA VAL A 266 -7.02 -9.82 -17.38
C VAL A 266 -7.74 -8.53 -16.98
N LYS A 267 -8.96 -8.29 -17.48
CA LYS A 267 -9.65 -7.01 -17.26
C LYS A 267 -9.91 -6.75 -15.78
N GLU A 268 -10.19 -7.81 -15.04
CA GLU A 268 -10.46 -7.88 -13.62
C GLU A 268 -9.27 -7.44 -12.75
N ASN A 269 -8.09 -7.26 -13.33
CA ASN A 269 -6.94 -6.64 -12.65
C ASN A 269 -7.06 -5.12 -12.56
N PHE A 270 -7.88 -4.47 -13.39
CA PHE A 270 -7.75 -3.03 -13.63
C PHE A 270 -8.90 -2.23 -13.05
N VAL A 271 -8.59 -1.09 -12.43
CA VAL A 271 -9.57 -0.24 -11.72
C VAL A 271 -10.70 0.19 -12.65
N ARG A 272 -10.44 0.49 -13.92
CA ARG A 272 -11.50 0.85 -14.88
C ARG A 272 -12.56 -0.24 -15.06
N TYR A 273 -12.15 -1.51 -15.04
CA TYR A 273 -13.10 -2.61 -15.06
C TYR A 273 -13.95 -2.61 -13.79
N GLY A 274 -13.31 -2.48 -12.62
CA GLY A 274 -13.99 -2.32 -11.33
C GLY A 274 -15.03 -1.20 -11.34
N LEU A 275 -14.66 0.01 -11.78
CA LEU A 275 -15.58 1.15 -11.86
C LEU A 275 -16.80 0.85 -12.76
N GLY A 276 -16.56 0.23 -13.93
CA GLY A 276 -17.63 -0.19 -14.82
C GLY A 276 -18.56 -1.24 -14.19
N ARG A 277 -18.00 -2.24 -13.49
CA ARG A 277 -18.78 -3.22 -12.72
C ARG A 277 -19.56 -2.58 -11.59
N GLY A 278 -18.99 -1.57 -10.93
CA GLY A 278 -19.64 -0.82 -9.88
C GLY A 278 -20.94 -0.15 -10.32
N VAL A 279 -20.96 0.46 -11.52
CA VAL A 279 -22.17 1.03 -12.12
C VAL A 279 -23.23 -0.04 -12.35
N LYS A 280 -22.83 -1.22 -12.82
CA LYS A 280 -23.75 -2.36 -12.99
C LYS A 280 -24.31 -2.84 -11.65
N TYR A 281 -23.48 -3.01 -10.62
CA TYR A 281 -23.95 -3.41 -9.29
C TYR A 281 -24.89 -2.37 -8.66
N GLN A 282 -24.69 -1.08 -8.93
CA GLN A 282 -25.65 -0.05 -8.53
C GLN A 282 -27.04 -0.30 -9.13
N ALA A 283 -27.10 -0.64 -10.43
CA ALA A 283 -28.35 -0.92 -11.11
C ALA A 283 -29.00 -2.23 -10.64
N ASP A 284 -28.21 -3.28 -10.46
CA ASP A 284 -28.71 -4.63 -10.15
C ASP A 284 -29.01 -4.83 -8.66
N LEU A 285 -28.18 -4.28 -7.77
CA LEU A 285 -28.21 -4.54 -6.31
C LEU A 285 -28.60 -3.29 -5.49
N GLY A 286 -28.62 -2.11 -6.11
CA GLY A 286 -28.85 -0.83 -5.44
C GLY A 286 -27.63 -0.29 -4.69
N VAL A 287 -26.46 -0.94 -4.79
CA VAL A 287 -25.23 -0.57 -4.08
C VAL A 287 -24.03 -0.75 -5.02
N ASN A 288 -23.16 0.26 -5.07
CA ASN A 288 -21.89 0.22 -5.80
C ASN A 288 -20.72 -0.05 -4.84
N PRO A 289 -20.16 -1.28 -4.81
CA PRO A 289 -18.99 -1.59 -3.98
C PRO A 289 -17.69 -0.95 -4.47
N PHE A 290 -17.67 -0.46 -5.72
CA PHE A 290 -16.48 0.04 -6.39
C PHE A 290 -16.56 1.56 -6.65
N LYS A 291 -17.39 2.27 -5.89
CA LYS A 291 -17.44 3.74 -5.91
C LYS A 291 -16.28 4.27 -5.05
N TYR A 292 -15.07 4.28 -5.59
CA TYR A 292 -13.86 4.63 -4.83
C TYR A 292 -13.50 6.12 -4.89
N GLY A 293 -12.77 6.58 -3.88
CA GLY A 293 -11.77 7.63 -4.05
C GLY A 293 -10.42 7.02 -4.43
N PHE A 294 -9.55 7.77 -5.10
CA PHE A 294 -8.28 7.24 -5.59
C PHE A 294 -7.10 7.74 -4.75
N VAL A 295 -6.19 6.84 -4.45
CA VAL A 295 -4.93 7.12 -3.76
C VAL A 295 -3.74 6.56 -4.56
N GLY A 296 -2.55 7.03 -4.24
CA GLY A 296 -1.30 6.56 -4.83
C GLY A 296 -0.24 6.37 -3.75
N GLY A 297 0.54 5.31 -3.87
CA GLY A 297 1.57 4.94 -2.90
C GLY A 297 2.96 5.04 -3.48
N THR A 298 3.92 5.40 -2.63
CA THR A 298 5.32 5.26 -3.01
C THR A 298 5.72 3.77 -2.99
N ASP A 299 5.13 2.97 -2.09
CA ASP A 299 5.40 1.54 -1.91
C ASP A 299 6.92 1.25 -1.89
N SER A 300 7.66 2.08 -1.16
CA SER A 300 9.12 1.98 -1.10
C SER A 300 9.54 1.04 0.02
N HIS A 301 10.20 -0.05 -0.37
CA HIS A 301 10.80 -1.03 0.53
C HIS A 301 12.15 -0.54 1.12
N ASN A 302 12.51 0.73 0.90
CA ASN A 302 13.68 1.39 1.48
C ASN A 302 13.36 2.24 2.71
N GLY A 303 12.09 2.33 3.14
CA GLY A 303 11.71 3.25 4.21
C GLY A 303 11.81 4.73 3.78
N THR A 304 11.68 5.01 2.49
CA THR A 304 11.84 6.35 1.90
C THR A 304 10.53 6.88 1.31
N PRO A 305 9.51 7.20 2.14
CA PRO A 305 8.25 7.72 1.64
C PRO A 305 8.46 9.02 0.83
N SER A 306 7.72 9.19 -0.26
CA SER A 306 7.83 10.33 -1.18
C SER A 306 9.14 10.46 -1.97
N ASN A 307 10.01 9.45 -2.02
CA ASN A 307 11.14 9.46 -2.95
C ASN A 307 10.71 9.16 -4.40
N VAL A 308 9.75 9.95 -4.89
CA VAL A 308 9.05 9.78 -6.18
C VAL A 308 9.62 10.67 -7.30
N GLU A 309 10.67 11.43 -7.02
CA GLU A 309 11.28 12.34 -7.99
C GLU A 309 12.34 11.60 -8.81
N GLU A 310 12.11 11.45 -10.12
CA GLU A 310 12.97 10.69 -11.04
C GLU A 310 14.43 11.14 -11.01
N ASP A 311 14.68 12.45 -10.94
CA ASP A 311 16.02 13.04 -10.88
C ASP A 311 16.71 12.88 -9.52
N ASN A 312 15.98 12.43 -8.50
CA ASN A 312 16.47 12.11 -7.16
C ASN A 312 16.35 10.60 -6.83
N TYR A 313 16.06 9.76 -7.81
CA TYR A 313 15.84 8.32 -7.62
C TYR A 313 17.15 7.51 -7.65
N THR A 314 18.17 7.99 -6.93
CA THR A 314 19.53 7.43 -6.97
C THR A 314 19.67 6.17 -6.14
N VAL A 315 18.96 6.07 -5.01
CA VAL A 315 19.03 4.96 -4.04
C VAL A 315 18.04 3.82 -4.27
N GLY A 316 17.20 3.93 -5.32
CA GLY A 316 16.14 2.97 -5.62
C GLY A 316 15.03 2.95 -4.57
N SER A 317 14.32 1.83 -4.50
CA SER A 317 13.19 1.56 -3.61
C SER A 317 13.22 0.17 -2.95
N HIS A 318 14.03 -0.77 -3.43
CA HIS A 318 14.08 -2.19 -3.00
C HIS A 318 15.50 -2.64 -2.66
N GLY A 319 16.20 -1.86 -1.85
CA GLY A 319 17.50 -2.25 -1.31
C GLY A 319 18.53 -2.58 -2.39
N LEU A 320 19.25 -3.68 -2.17
CA LEU A 320 20.23 -4.22 -3.11
C LEU A 320 19.63 -4.68 -4.44
N ALA A 321 18.30 -4.86 -4.54
CA ALA A 321 17.65 -5.29 -5.77
C ALA A 321 17.58 -4.17 -6.82
N ASP A 322 17.69 -2.90 -6.41
CA ASP A 322 17.58 -1.74 -7.31
C ASP A 322 18.49 -0.55 -6.94
N GLN A 323 19.49 -0.77 -6.09
CA GLN A 323 20.34 0.28 -5.52
C GLN A 323 21.08 1.14 -6.57
N THR A 324 21.60 0.54 -7.64
CA THR A 324 22.38 1.23 -8.67
C THR A 324 21.70 1.19 -10.03
N ALA A 325 22.04 2.12 -10.93
CA ALA A 325 21.48 2.15 -12.28
C ALA A 325 21.77 0.87 -13.08
N GLU A 326 22.95 0.28 -12.91
CA GLU A 326 23.32 -0.99 -13.54
C GLU A 326 22.42 -2.13 -13.03
N VAL A 327 22.25 -2.24 -11.72
CA VAL A 327 21.35 -3.23 -11.11
C VAL A 327 19.92 -3.03 -11.59
N ARG A 328 19.42 -1.78 -11.62
CA ARG A 328 18.06 -1.47 -12.12
C ARG A 328 17.83 -1.92 -13.56
N ALA A 329 18.84 -1.80 -14.41
CA ALA A 329 18.74 -2.17 -15.82
C ALA A 329 18.71 -3.70 -16.05
N THR A 330 19.26 -4.50 -15.13
CA THR A 330 19.47 -5.94 -15.36
C THR A 330 18.72 -6.86 -14.41
N SER A 331 18.31 -6.37 -13.24
CA SER A 331 17.73 -7.18 -12.17
C SER A 331 16.22 -7.38 -12.32
N MET A 332 15.70 -8.32 -11.55
CA MET A 332 14.28 -8.55 -11.36
C MET A 332 13.91 -8.42 -9.88
N LEU A 333 12.71 -7.93 -9.61
CA LEU A 333 12.10 -7.90 -8.29
C LEU A 333 11.61 -9.31 -7.96
N GLU A 334 12.43 -10.14 -7.32
CA GLU A 334 11.98 -11.32 -6.55
C GLU A 334 11.05 -12.32 -7.28
N GLY A 335 11.13 -12.41 -8.61
CA GLY A 335 10.20 -13.24 -9.40
C GLY A 335 8.80 -12.66 -9.53
N GLU A 336 8.66 -11.34 -9.40
CA GLU A 336 7.46 -10.54 -9.64
C GLU A 336 7.51 -9.78 -10.98
N MET A 337 8.56 -8.99 -11.22
CA MET A 337 8.75 -8.20 -12.45
C MET A 337 10.22 -7.83 -12.70
N ARG A 338 10.52 -7.27 -13.86
CA ARG A 338 11.83 -6.64 -14.10
C ARG A 338 11.90 -5.29 -13.39
N ILE A 339 13.04 -4.97 -12.78
CA ILE A 339 13.22 -3.67 -12.12
C ILE A 339 13.14 -2.51 -13.12
N ALA A 340 13.57 -2.74 -14.37
CA ALA A 340 13.50 -1.74 -15.44
C ALA A 340 12.06 -1.30 -15.82
N ASP A 341 11.04 -2.05 -15.39
CA ASP A 341 9.62 -1.73 -15.61
C ASP A 341 8.98 -1.05 -14.38
N MET A 342 9.75 -0.80 -13.32
CA MET A 342 9.29 -0.10 -12.12
C MET A 342 9.46 1.41 -12.27
N ASN A 343 8.62 2.17 -11.57
CA ASN A 343 8.69 3.62 -11.52
C ASN A 343 8.98 4.12 -10.09
N PRO A 344 9.34 5.39 -9.87
CA PRO A 344 9.60 5.93 -8.53
C PRO A 344 8.41 5.94 -7.56
N GLY A 345 7.21 5.55 -8.01
CA GLY A 345 5.99 5.48 -7.23
C GLY A 345 5.12 6.73 -7.36
N ALA A 346 4.04 6.73 -6.58
CA ALA A 346 3.01 7.76 -6.57
C ALA A 346 2.88 8.43 -5.20
N LEU A 347 2.09 9.49 -5.17
CA LEU A 347 1.65 10.15 -3.94
C LEU A 347 0.13 10.26 -3.88
N THR A 348 -0.37 10.26 -2.66
CA THR A 348 -1.75 10.58 -2.32
C THR A 348 -1.86 12.05 -1.92
N ALA A 349 -2.87 12.72 -2.45
CA ALA A 349 -3.31 14.01 -1.97
C ALA A 349 -4.72 13.89 -1.39
N VAL A 350 -4.97 14.62 -0.30
CA VAL A 350 -6.24 14.62 0.44
C VAL A 350 -6.70 16.05 0.62
N TRP A 351 -7.96 16.33 0.28
CA TRP A 351 -8.60 17.62 0.53
C TRP A 351 -9.17 17.66 1.93
N ALA A 352 -8.31 17.85 2.93
CA ALA A 352 -8.72 17.95 4.33
C ALA A 352 -8.93 19.40 4.78
N GLU A 353 -9.89 19.62 5.69
CA GLU A 353 -10.14 20.93 6.32
C GLU A 353 -8.94 21.43 7.16
N SER A 354 -8.14 20.51 7.69
CA SER A 354 -6.91 20.81 8.45
C SER A 354 -5.90 19.68 8.33
N ASN A 355 -4.61 19.98 8.57
CA ASN A 355 -3.57 18.95 8.65
C ASN A 355 -3.59 18.27 10.04
N THR A 356 -4.66 17.54 10.34
CA THR A 356 -4.79 16.72 11.55
C THR A 356 -5.15 15.29 11.16
N ARG A 357 -4.77 14.32 11.99
CA ARG A 357 -5.06 12.89 11.74
C ARG A 357 -6.53 12.63 11.48
N GLY A 358 -7.39 13.21 12.33
CA GLY A 358 -8.84 13.09 12.19
C GLY A 358 -9.36 13.68 10.88
N ALA A 359 -8.98 14.92 10.53
CA ALA A 359 -9.47 15.57 9.32
C ALA A 359 -8.99 14.88 8.04
N ILE A 360 -7.72 14.43 7.99
CA ILE A 360 -7.19 13.70 6.85
C ILE A 360 -7.91 12.36 6.68
N TRP A 361 -8.09 11.61 7.75
CA TRP A 361 -8.79 10.32 7.70
C TRP A 361 -10.27 10.49 7.35
N ASP A 362 -10.95 11.53 7.87
CA ASP A 362 -12.36 11.80 7.57
C ASP A 362 -12.55 12.16 6.09
N SER A 363 -11.65 12.97 5.51
CA SER A 363 -11.64 13.27 4.07
C SER A 363 -11.29 12.06 3.20
N MET A 364 -10.38 11.19 3.66
CA MET A 364 -10.13 9.89 3.02
C MET A 364 -11.39 9.03 2.99
N LEU A 365 -12.10 8.90 4.12
CA LEU A 365 -13.37 8.16 4.19
C LEU A 365 -14.44 8.77 3.28
N ALA A 366 -14.47 10.11 3.18
CA ALA A 366 -15.36 10.87 2.29
C ALA A 366 -14.95 10.80 0.81
N LYS A 367 -13.82 10.17 0.48
CA LYS A 367 -13.30 9.99 -0.89
C LYS A 367 -12.81 11.30 -1.53
N GLU A 368 -12.42 12.26 -0.70
CA GLU A 368 -11.87 13.55 -1.11
C GLU A 368 -10.37 13.45 -1.39
N THR A 369 -10.00 12.49 -2.23
CA THR A 369 -8.60 12.12 -2.51
C THR A 369 -8.31 12.11 -4.00
N PHE A 370 -7.05 12.29 -4.37
CA PHE A 370 -6.56 11.94 -5.70
C PHE A 370 -5.17 11.31 -5.63
N ALA A 371 -4.91 10.43 -6.60
CA ALA A 371 -3.61 9.84 -6.85
C ALA A 371 -2.81 10.69 -7.83
N THR A 372 -1.49 10.63 -7.74
CA THR A 372 -0.58 11.26 -8.70
C THR A 372 0.22 10.18 -9.42
N SER A 373 0.51 10.39 -10.70
CA SER A 373 1.37 9.51 -11.48
C SER A 373 2.87 9.87 -11.41
N GLY A 374 3.24 10.70 -10.44
CA GLY A 374 4.57 11.28 -10.30
C GLY A 374 4.57 12.40 -9.25
N PRO A 375 5.64 13.22 -9.15
CA PRO A 375 5.83 14.09 -8.00
C PRO A 375 4.82 15.25 -7.91
N ARG A 376 4.03 15.24 -6.83
CA ARG A 376 3.44 16.41 -6.13
C ARG A 376 2.63 17.39 -7.00
N MET A 377 1.74 16.86 -7.84
CA MET A 377 0.76 17.67 -8.59
C MET A 377 -0.28 18.30 -7.64
N LYS A 378 -0.47 19.61 -7.75
CA LYS A 378 -1.62 20.32 -7.13
C LYS A 378 -2.71 20.46 -8.17
N VAL A 379 -3.78 19.71 -8.02
CA VAL A 379 -4.99 19.83 -8.84
C VAL A 379 -6.03 20.61 -8.05
N ARG A 380 -6.99 21.28 -8.69
CA ARG A 380 -8.25 21.66 -8.05
C ARG A 380 -9.30 21.66 -9.15
N PHE A 381 -10.35 20.85 -8.97
CA PHE A 381 -11.42 20.77 -9.95
C PHE A 381 -12.76 20.66 -9.24
N PHE A 382 -13.80 21.20 -9.85
CA PHE A 382 -15.19 21.05 -9.43
C PHE A 382 -15.95 20.42 -10.60
N ALA A 383 -16.79 19.43 -10.32
CA ALA A 383 -17.55 18.72 -11.35
C ALA A 383 -18.95 18.39 -10.84
N GLY A 384 -19.97 18.61 -11.68
CA GLY A 384 -21.37 18.47 -11.29
C GLY A 384 -22.29 19.28 -12.19
N GLN A 385 -23.57 19.30 -11.86
CA GLN A 385 -24.56 20.15 -12.54
C GLN A 385 -24.66 21.51 -11.87
N GLY A 386 -25.00 22.55 -12.63
CA GLY A 386 -25.27 23.88 -12.08
C GLY A 386 -24.02 24.75 -11.81
N PHE A 387 -22.84 24.31 -12.27
CA PHE A 387 -21.66 25.16 -12.41
C PHE A 387 -21.80 26.06 -13.64
N ALA A 388 -21.22 27.25 -13.57
CA ALA A 388 -21.15 28.14 -14.73
C ALA A 388 -20.26 27.54 -15.83
N ASP A 389 -20.63 27.77 -17.10
CA ASP A 389 -19.83 27.34 -18.26
C ASP A 389 -18.44 28.01 -18.32
N ARG A 390 -18.28 29.13 -17.61
CA ARG A 390 -17.03 29.85 -17.43
C ARG A 390 -17.08 30.69 -16.15
N TYR A 391 -15.91 30.99 -15.61
CA TYR A 391 -15.74 31.94 -14.52
C TYR A 391 -14.84 33.09 -14.96
N ASP A 392 -15.20 34.31 -14.57
CA ASP A 392 -14.42 35.51 -14.91
C ASP A 392 -13.12 35.62 -14.09
N SER A 393 -12.96 34.79 -13.04
CA SER A 393 -11.74 34.69 -12.24
C SER A 393 -11.62 33.33 -11.53
N TYR A 394 -10.42 33.01 -11.06
CA TYR A 394 -10.18 31.83 -10.21
C TYR A 394 -11.01 31.89 -8.92
N ASP A 395 -11.04 33.01 -8.22
CA ASP A 395 -11.79 33.16 -6.96
C ASP A 395 -13.30 32.96 -7.14
N ALA A 396 -13.86 33.38 -8.28
CA ALA A 396 -15.25 33.10 -8.62
C ALA A 396 -15.50 31.60 -8.84
N MET A 397 -14.60 30.90 -9.55
CA MET A 397 -14.65 29.44 -9.69
C MET A 397 -14.58 28.74 -8.33
N ILE A 398 -13.70 29.21 -7.44
CA ILE A 398 -13.55 28.64 -6.10
C ILE A 398 -14.82 28.85 -5.27
N THR A 399 -15.36 30.07 -5.29
CA THR A 399 -16.54 30.43 -4.49
C THR A 399 -17.77 29.64 -4.94
N ASP A 400 -18.03 29.55 -6.24
CA ASP A 400 -19.14 28.74 -6.77
C ASP A 400 -18.88 27.24 -6.53
N GLY A 401 -17.64 26.81 -6.78
CA GLY A 401 -17.12 25.46 -6.53
C GLY A 401 -17.50 24.89 -5.17
N TYR A 402 -17.23 25.65 -4.10
CA TYR A 402 -17.53 25.24 -2.72
C TYR A 402 -18.95 25.56 -2.25
N ALA A 403 -19.73 26.31 -3.03
CA ALA A 403 -21.14 26.60 -2.72
C ALA A 403 -22.11 25.53 -3.23
N LYS A 404 -21.69 24.69 -4.19
CA LYS A 404 -22.42 23.52 -4.69
C LYS A 404 -22.03 22.28 -3.90
#